data_AF-A0A9R0X6R0-F1
#
_entry.id   AF-A0A9R0X6R0-F1
#
_cell.length_a   1.000
_cell.length_b   1.000
_cell.length_c   1.000
_cell.angle_alpha   90.00
_cell.angle_beta   90.00
_cell.angle_gamma   90.00
#
_symmetry.space_group_name_H-M   'P 1'
#
loop_
_entity.id
_entity.type
_entity.pdbx_description
1 polymer ?
#
loop_
_entity_poly.entity_id
_entity_poly.type
_entity_poly.pdbx_seq_one_letter_code
_entity_poly.pdbx_strand_id
1 'polypeptide(L)'
;MQCLRRVAEKGGITKKLFDVAYKRNLGAIEGSWTGSWAPERFIWNSIIFKPIRAMLGGHIRFILCGGAPLSSETQRFINICLGVPVGQGYGLTETCAGAAFSEWDDISVGRVGPPLPCCYVKLISWEEGGYRISDSPMPRGEVVIGGHSITKGYFNNEAKTNEVYKVDERGIRWFYTGDIGQFHPDGCVEIIDRKKDIVKLQHGEYVSLGKVESALQTSNYVDNIMVYADPFHSYCVALVVPPHQALEKWAQNSGISYKDIEELCHNDQAIKEVQQSLSKAAKAARLEKFEIPAKIILLPEPWTPESGLVTAALKLKREQLKAKFKDDLNKLYQ
;
A
#
# COMPACT_ATOMS: atom_id res chain seq x y z
N MET A 1 -0.60 -1.81 -12.23
CA MET A 1 0.69 -2.31 -12.75
C MET A 1 0.65 -2.93 -14.16
N GLN A 2 -0.47 -3.53 -14.62
CA GLN A 2 -0.54 -4.09 -15.98
C GLN A 2 -0.29 -3.07 -17.11
N CYS A 3 -0.69 -1.79 -16.94
CA CYS A 3 -0.35 -0.73 -17.89
C CYS A 3 1.17 -0.53 -18.04
N LEU A 4 1.94 -0.56 -16.96
CA LEU A 4 3.41 -0.46 -17.01
C LEU A 4 4.04 -1.68 -17.68
N ARG A 5 3.53 -2.89 -17.39
CA ARG A 5 3.99 -4.13 -18.04
C ARG A 5 3.79 -4.05 -19.55
N ARG A 6 2.63 -3.57 -20.03
CA ARG A 6 2.36 -3.38 -21.47
C ARG A 6 3.14 -2.23 -22.11
N VAL A 7 3.40 -1.13 -21.40
CA VAL A 7 4.29 -0.06 -21.90
C VAL A 7 5.73 -0.58 -22.04
N ALA A 8 6.18 -1.42 -21.10
CA ALA A 8 7.46 -2.10 -21.18
C ALA A 8 7.52 -3.12 -22.33
N GLU A 9 6.41 -3.81 -22.64
CA GLU A 9 6.30 -4.73 -23.78
C GLU A 9 6.42 -4.03 -25.15
N LYS A 10 6.07 -2.74 -25.25
CA LYS A 10 6.17 -1.96 -26.51
C LYS A 10 7.58 -1.45 -26.86
N GLY A 11 8.62 -1.83 -26.10
CA GLY A 11 10.03 -1.58 -26.45
C GLY A 11 10.63 -0.25 -25.96
N GLY A 12 11.95 -0.13 -26.14
CA GLY A 12 12.82 0.82 -25.41
C GLY A 12 12.64 2.31 -25.70
N ILE A 13 12.27 2.70 -26.94
CA ILE A 13 12.06 4.12 -27.29
C ILE A 13 10.75 4.64 -26.68
N THR A 14 9.67 3.86 -26.80
CA THR A 14 8.36 4.15 -26.19
C THR A 14 8.47 4.26 -24.68
N LYS A 15 9.23 3.35 -24.04
CA LYS A 15 9.50 3.40 -22.60
C LYS A 15 10.27 4.65 -22.18
N LYS A 16 11.35 5.02 -22.90
CA LYS A 16 12.11 6.25 -22.63
C LYS A 16 11.25 7.50 -22.77
N LEU A 17 10.42 7.58 -23.82
CA LEU A 17 9.48 8.68 -24.02
C LEU A 17 8.47 8.78 -22.88
N PHE A 18 7.92 7.64 -22.45
CA PHE A 18 7.02 7.58 -21.30
C PHE A 18 7.70 8.04 -20.01
N ASP A 19 8.92 7.56 -19.73
CA ASP A 19 9.67 7.93 -18.53
C ASP A 19 9.99 9.44 -18.50
N VAL A 20 10.31 10.03 -19.65
CA VAL A 20 10.53 11.47 -19.78
C VAL A 20 9.21 12.24 -19.56
N ALA A 21 8.14 11.85 -20.24
CA ALA A 21 6.82 12.47 -20.09
C ALA A 21 6.33 12.44 -18.64
N TYR A 22 6.49 11.28 -17.98
CA TYR A 22 6.13 11.08 -16.59
C TYR A 22 6.93 11.99 -15.66
N LYS A 23 8.26 11.99 -15.77
CA LYS A 23 9.15 12.83 -14.94
C LYS A 23 8.85 14.32 -15.09
N ARG A 24 8.54 14.76 -16.31
CA ARG A 24 8.23 16.18 -16.56
C ARG A 24 6.86 16.58 -16.03
N ASN A 25 5.84 15.73 -16.16
CA ASN A 25 4.55 15.98 -15.51
C ASN A 25 4.65 15.94 -13.98
N LEU A 26 5.43 15.01 -13.44
CA LEU A 26 5.73 14.94 -12.01
C LEU A 26 6.39 16.25 -11.52
N GLY A 27 7.41 16.72 -12.23
CA GLY A 27 8.06 17.99 -11.92
C GLY A 27 7.10 19.16 -11.94
N ALA A 28 6.13 19.21 -12.87
CA ALA A 28 5.12 20.27 -12.90
C ALA A 28 4.18 20.22 -11.67
N ILE A 29 3.78 19.04 -11.23
CA ILE A 29 2.94 18.85 -10.03
C ILE A 29 3.71 19.24 -8.77
N GLU A 30 5.00 18.97 -8.71
CA GLU A 30 5.88 19.33 -7.59
C GLU A 30 6.33 20.80 -7.63
N GLY A 31 5.87 21.60 -8.60
CA GLY A 31 6.23 23.01 -8.75
C GLY A 31 7.64 23.25 -9.29
N SER A 32 8.29 22.25 -9.87
CA SER A 32 9.61 22.39 -10.51
C SER A 32 9.53 23.21 -11.80
N TRP A 33 10.43 24.17 -11.96
CA TRP A 33 10.62 24.94 -13.19
C TRP A 33 10.83 24.05 -14.44
N THR A 34 11.45 22.87 -14.27
CA THR A 34 11.69 21.90 -15.35
C THR A 34 10.48 21.03 -15.70
N GLY A 35 9.33 21.28 -15.06
CA GLY A 35 8.08 20.60 -15.31
C GLY A 35 7.53 20.85 -16.72
N SER A 36 6.68 19.93 -17.18
CA SER A 36 5.94 20.09 -18.43
C SER A 36 4.79 21.10 -18.23
N TRP A 37 5.09 22.38 -18.48
CA TRP A 37 4.10 23.46 -18.47
C TRP A 37 3.20 23.44 -19.71
N ALA A 38 2.17 24.28 -19.75
CA ALA A 38 0.98 24.13 -20.59
C ALA A 38 1.22 23.60 -22.03
N PRO A 39 2.11 24.16 -22.88
CA PRO A 39 2.26 23.71 -24.26
C PRO A 39 2.81 22.28 -24.36
N GLU A 40 3.77 21.96 -23.51
CA GLU A 40 4.40 20.64 -23.49
C GLU A 40 3.46 19.57 -22.92
N ARG A 41 2.63 19.98 -21.94
CA ARG A 41 1.63 19.09 -21.33
C ARG A 41 0.60 18.61 -22.36
N PHE A 42 0.21 19.47 -23.32
CA PHE A 42 -0.68 19.09 -24.42
C PHE A 42 -0.07 18.03 -25.35
N ILE A 43 1.23 18.15 -25.64
CA ILE A 43 1.97 17.19 -26.49
C ILE A 43 2.02 15.82 -25.80
N TRP A 44 2.48 15.78 -24.55
CA TRP A 44 2.55 14.53 -23.80
C TRP A 44 1.19 13.90 -23.56
N ASN A 45 0.16 14.70 -23.27
CA ASN A 45 -1.21 14.21 -23.13
C ASN A 45 -1.72 13.54 -24.40
N SER A 46 -1.41 14.10 -25.57
CA SER A 46 -1.92 13.58 -26.84
C SER A 46 -1.19 12.33 -27.30
N ILE A 47 0.14 12.28 -27.13
CA ILE A 47 1.00 11.20 -27.66
C ILE A 47 1.05 10.01 -26.70
N ILE A 48 1.22 10.27 -25.39
CA ILE A 48 1.51 9.22 -24.40
C ILE A 48 0.26 8.85 -23.59
N PHE A 49 -0.44 9.85 -23.03
CA PHE A 49 -1.49 9.57 -22.05
C PHE A 49 -2.86 9.26 -22.68
N LYS A 50 -3.20 9.85 -23.83
CA LYS A 50 -4.49 9.59 -24.52
C LYS A 50 -4.67 8.11 -24.89
N PRO A 51 -3.68 7.38 -25.45
CA PRO A 51 -3.77 5.94 -25.64
C PRO A 51 -3.98 5.16 -24.34
N ILE A 52 -3.33 5.57 -23.24
CA ILE A 52 -3.47 4.91 -21.94
C ILE A 52 -4.87 5.10 -21.38
N ARG A 53 -5.42 6.32 -21.47
CA ARG A 53 -6.80 6.63 -21.07
C ARG A 53 -7.81 5.87 -21.91
N ALA A 54 -7.57 5.74 -23.22
CA ALA A 54 -8.45 5.02 -24.13
C ALA A 54 -8.57 3.52 -23.78
N MET A 55 -7.54 2.90 -23.18
CA MET A 55 -7.63 1.52 -22.70
C MET A 55 -8.68 1.33 -21.60
N LEU A 56 -8.99 2.39 -20.85
CA LEU A 56 -10.04 2.41 -19.83
C LEU A 56 -11.32 3.11 -20.31
N GLY A 57 -11.49 3.23 -21.64
CA GLY A 57 -12.64 3.87 -22.27
C GLY A 57 -12.55 5.40 -22.42
N GLY A 58 -11.54 6.07 -21.87
CA GLY A 58 -11.26 7.49 -22.12
C GLY A 58 -12.20 8.51 -21.46
N HIS A 59 -13.26 8.05 -20.79
CA HIS A 59 -14.28 8.90 -20.16
C HIS A 59 -14.25 8.90 -18.63
N ILE A 60 -13.21 8.32 -18.02
CA ILE A 60 -13.02 8.37 -16.57
C ILE A 60 -12.78 9.82 -16.16
N ARG A 61 -13.48 10.25 -15.11
CA ARG A 61 -13.35 11.59 -14.52
C ARG A 61 -12.73 11.58 -13.13
N PHE A 62 -12.94 10.49 -12.40
CA PHE A 62 -12.48 10.31 -11.04
C PHE A 62 -12.32 8.81 -10.77
N ILE A 63 -11.34 8.45 -9.95
CA ILE A 63 -11.13 7.06 -9.51
C ILE A 63 -11.12 7.07 -8.00
N LEU A 64 -11.91 6.17 -7.41
CA LEU A 64 -11.90 5.93 -5.98
C LEU A 64 -11.15 4.64 -5.67
N CYS A 65 -10.19 4.71 -4.76
CA CYS A 65 -9.51 3.56 -4.20
C CYS A 65 -9.86 3.42 -2.72
N GLY A 66 -10.08 2.19 -2.24
CA GLY A 66 -10.38 1.93 -0.83
C GLY A 66 -10.20 0.47 -0.47
N GLY A 67 -10.29 0.17 0.82
CA GLY A 67 -10.20 -1.19 1.37
C GLY A 67 -8.78 -1.67 1.67
N ALA A 68 -7.74 -1.12 1.05
CA ALA A 68 -6.34 -1.41 1.37
C ALA A 68 -5.48 -0.15 1.19
N PRO A 69 -4.34 -0.04 1.90
CA PRO A 69 -3.47 1.13 1.78
C PRO A 69 -2.89 1.26 0.37
N LEU A 70 -3.03 2.44 -0.23
CA LEU A 70 -2.45 2.79 -1.52
C LEU A 70 -1.18 3.63 -1.31
N SER A 71 -0.04 3.16 -1.83
CA SER A 71 1.21 3.93 -1.74
C SER A 71 1.12 5.25 -2.51
N SER A 72 1.71 6.29 -1.94
CA SER A 72 1.74 7.65 -2.49
C SER A 72 2.28 7.68 -3.92
N GLU A 73 3.30 6.86 -4.20
CA GLU A 73 3.93 6.71 -5.50
C GLU A 73 2.96 6.12 -6.52
N THR A 74 2.20 5.09 -6.13
CA THR A 74 1.21 4.44 -7.00
C THR A 74 0.04 5.37 -7.29
N GLN A 75 -0.49 6.05 -6.27
CA GLN A 75 -1.56 7.03 -6.44
C GLN A 75 -1.13 8.13 -7.41
N ARG A 76 0.05 8.70 -7.19
CA ARG A 76 0.65 9.74 -8.05
C ARG A 76 0.86 9.24 -9.47
N PHE A 77 1.34 8.00 -9.62
CA PHE A 77 1.55 7.38 -10.91
C PHE A 77 0.25 7.30 -11.71
N ILE A 78 -0.84 6.83 -11.06
CA ILE A 78 -2.16 6.69 -11.69
C ILE A 78 -2.73 8.06 -12.03
N ASN A 79 -2.63 9.05 -11.11
CA ASN A 79 -3.04 10.44 -11.35
C ASN A 79 -2.44 11.00 -12.64
N ILE A 80 -1.13 10.83 -12.83
CA ILE A 80 -0.42 11.33 -14.01
C ILE A 80 -0.83 10.54 -15.27
N CYS A 81 -0.84 9.21 -15.19
CA CYS A 81 -1.08 8.36 -16.35
C CYS A 81 -2.49 8.51 -16.91
N LEU A 82 -3.48 8.61 -16.03
CA LEU A 82 -4.88 8.71 -16.41
C LEU A 82 -5.34 10.16 -16.51
N GLY A 83 -4.59 11.11 -15.97
CA GLY A 83 -4.95 12.53 -15.98
C GLY A 83 -6.25 12.82 -15.23
N VAL A 84 -6.57 11.98 -14.23
CA VAL A 84 -7.75 12.10 -13.39
C VAL A 84 -7.33 12.02 -11.93
N PRO A 85 -8.01 12.71 -11.01
CA PRO A 85 -7.77 12.56 -9.58
C PRO A 85 -8.16 11.14 -9.13
N VAL A 86 -7.24 10.50 -8.41
CA VAL A 86 -7.46 9.26 -7.68
C VAL A 86 -7.63 9.63 -6.22
N GLY A 87 -8.86 9.55 -5.73
CA GLY A 87 -9.17 9.72 -4.33
C GLY A 87 -9.01 8.41 -3.55
N GLN A 88 -8.62 8.53 -2.29
CA GLN A 88 -8.65 7.46 -1.32
C GLN A 88 -9.90 7.59 -0.44
N GLY A 89 -10.58 6.46 -0.22
CA GLY A 89 -11.70 6.33 0.69
C GLY A 89 -11.35 5.39 1.83
N TYR A 90 -11.58 5.84 3.06
CA TYR A 90 -11.43 5.05 4.26
C TYR A 90 -12.79 4.78 4.88
N GLY A 91 -13.01 3.51 5.22
CA GLY A 91 -14.20 3.04 5.90
C GLY A 91 -14.11 1.54 6.14
N LEU A 92 -14.93 1.08 7.08
CA LEU A 92 -15.05 -0.32 7.45
C LEU A 92 -16.51 -0.76 7.31
N THR A 93 -16.75 -2.07 7.43
CA THR A 93 -18.11 -2.62 7.46
C THR A 93 -18.91 -1.99 8.61
N GLU A 94 -18.24 -1.81 9.75
CA GLU A 94 -18.73 -1.23 10.99
C GLU A 94 -19.11 0.25 10.87
N THR A 95 -18.63 0.94 9.82
CA THR A 95 -18.90 2.36 9.53
C THR A 95 -19.74 2.53 8.26
N CYS A 96 -20.39 1.46 7.78
CA CYS A 96 -21.18 1.47 6.54
C CYS A 96 -20.38 2.01 5.33
N ALA A 97 -19.18 1.47 5.14
CA ALA A 97 -18.25 1.72 4.03
C ALA A 97 -17.54 3.09 4.00
N GLY A 98 -17.98 4.11 4.74
CA GLY A 98 -17.41 5.44 4.65
C GLY A 98 -17.16 6.10 6.01
N ALA A 99 -15.97 6.66 6.18
CA ALA A 99 -15.58 7.46 7.33
C ALA A 99 -14.87 8.76 6.92
N ALA A 100 -13.94 8.67 5.97
CA ALA A 100 -13.23 9.80 5.39
C ALA A 100 -12.99 9.58 3.90
N PHE A 101 -12.90 10.66 3.13
CA PHE A 101 -12.88 10.59 1.68
C PHE A 101 -12.08 11.74 1.06
N SER A 102 -11.23 11.48 0.07
CA SER A 102 -10.56 12.55 -0.68
C SER A 102 -11.58 13.36 -1.47
N GLU A 103 -11.47 14.68 -1.42
CA GLU A 103 -12.23 15.54 -2.33
C GLU A 103 -11.87 15.24 -3.79
N TRP A 104 -12.84 15.46 -4.68
CA TRP A 104 -12.71 15.06 -6.10
C TRP A 104 -11.62 15.83 -6.86
N ASP A 105 -11.22 17.00 -6.36
CA ASP A 105 -10.18 17.87 -6.89
C ASP A 105 -8.88 17.85 -6.07
N ASP A 106 -8.82 17.10 -4.96
CA ASP A 106 -7.60 16.94 -4.18
C ASP A 106 -6.62 16.00 -4.91
N ILE A 107 -5.47 16.56 -5.29
CA ILE A 107 -4.37 15.83 -5.96
C ILE A 107 -3.30 15.35 -4.97
N SER A 108 -3.49 15.61 -3.68
CA SER A 108 -2.58 15.17 -2.61
C SER A 108 -2.55 13.64 -2.54
N VAL A 109 -1.41 13.12 -2.10
CA VAL A 109 -1.17 11.66 -2.01
C VAL A 109 -0.73 11.28 -0.61
N GLY A 110 -0.93 10.01 -0.26
CA GLY A 110 -0.54 9.48 1.05
C GLY A 110 -1.50 9.85 2.18
N ARG A 111 -2.68 10.38 1.86
CA ARG A 111 -3.74 10.68 2.82
C ARG A 111 -5.09 10.29 2.23
N VAL A 112 -6.08 10.14 3.11
CA VAL A 112 -7.44 9.84 2.71
C VAL A 112 -8.16 11.14 2.41
N GLY A 113 -8.44 11.98 3.40
CA GLY A 113 -9.19 13.21 3.20
C GLY A 113 -9.99 13.58 4.44
N PRO A 114 -10.88 14.59 4.35
CA PRO A 114 -11.70 14.99 5.48
C PRO A 114 -12.70 13.89 5.89
N PRO A 115 -13.15 13.90 7.16
CA PRO A 115 -14.28 13.11 7.60
C PRO A 115 -15.55 13.38 6.79
N LEU A 116 -16.36 12.35 6.57
CA LEU A 116 -17.67 12.51 5.93
C LEU A 116 -18.63 13.31 6.83
N PRO A 117 -19.61 14.05 6.26
CA PRO A 117 -20.55 14.86 7.05
C PRO A 117 -21.36 14.10 8.10
N CYS A 118 -21.57 12.79 7.90
CA CYS A 118 -22.30 11.93 8.83
C CYS A 118 -21.42 11.33 9.94
N CYS A 119 -20.11 11.60 9.91
CA CYS A 119 -19.10 10.99 10.76
C CYS A 119 -18.39 12.03 11.63
N TYR A 120 -18.13 11.66 12.88
CA TYR A 120 -17.14 12.31 13.73
C TYR A 120 -15.89 11.43 13.76
N VAL A 121 -14.71 12.02 13.62
CA VAL A 121 -13.43 11.28 13.72
C VAL A 121 -12.58 11.93 14.79
N LYS A 122 -12.04 11.12 15.70
CA LYS A 122 -11.08 11.56 16.73
C LYS A 122 -9.92 10.57 16.82
N LEU A 123 -8.80 11.03 17.37
CA LEU A 123 -7.66 10.18 17.71
C LEU A 123 -7.61 9.93 19.22
N ILE A 124 -7.23 8.72 19.59
CA ILE A 124 -6.93 8.35 20.98
C ILE A 124 -5.47 7.89 21.04
N SER A 125 -4.69 8.41 21.98
CA SER A 125 -3.30 7.99 22.16
C SER A 125 -3.22 6.48 22.41
N TRP A 126 -2.29 5.83 21.71
CA TRP A 126 -1.91 4.44 21.96
C TRP A 126 -0.48 4.43 22.53
N GLU A 127 -0.41 4.50 23.85
CA GLU A 127 0.85 4.66 24.59
C GLU A 127 1.82 3.49 24.36
N GLU A 128 1.32 2.26 24.31
CA GLU A 128 2.12 1.05 24.09
C GLU A 128 2.83 1.07 22.74
N GLY A 129 2.20 1.67 21.71
CA GLY A 129 2.74 1.84 20.38
C GLY A 129 3.50 3.14 20.16
N GLY A 130 3.56 4.03 21.16
CA GLY A 130 4.21 5.34 21.03
C GLY A 130 3.53 6.33 20.07
N TYR A 131 2.23 6.16 19.81
CA TYR A 131 1.44 7.08 18.98
C TYR A 131 0.59 7.96 19.89
N ARG A 132 0.88 9.26 19.92
CA ARG A 132 0.24 10.19 20.85
C ARG A 132 -0.42 11.35 20.12
N ILE A 133 -1.53 11.81 20.68
CA ILE A 133 -2.20 13.04 20.19
C ILE A 133 -1.35 14.30 20.42
N SER A 134 -0.30 14.21 21.24
CA SER A 134 0.69 15.27 21.47
C SER A 134 1.84 15.25 20.47
N ASP A 135 1.90 14.27 19.57
CA ASP A 135 2.96 14.18 18.56
C ASP A 135 2.88 15.38 17.61
N SER A 136 4.06 15.87 17.20
CA SER A 136 4.22 17.03 16.31
C SER A 136 5.13 16.63 15.15
N PRO A 137 4.86 17.08 13.90
CA PRO A 137 3.89 18.10 13.50
C PRO A 137 2.44 17.62 13.34
N MET A 138 2.22 16.30 13.32
CA MET A 138 0.90 15.71 13.11
C MET A 138 0.55 14.82 14.31
N PRO A 139 -0.60 15.03 14.98
CA PRO A 139 -1.02 14.19 16.08
C PRO A 139 -1.38 12.81 15.57
N ARG A 140 -1.00 11.77 16.32
CA ARG A 140 -1.19 10.37 15.93
C ARG A 140 -1.94 9.58 16.99
N GLY A 141 -2.62 8.53 16.60
CA GLY A 141 -3.32 7.67 17.56
C GLY A 141 -4.27 6.69 16.89
N GLU A 142 -5.00 5.94 17.71
CA GLU A 142 -6.09 5.12 17.23
C GLU A 142 -7.24 5.99 16.71
N VAL A 143 -7.66 5.72 15.49
CA VAL A 143 -8.80 6.37 14.85
C VAL A 143 -10.08 5.83 15.47
N VAL A 144 -10.91 6.72 16.00
CA VAL A 144 -12.22 6.38 16.56
C VAL A 144 -13.28 7.18 15.82
N ILE A 145 -14.28 6.48 15.33
CA ILE A 145 -15.30 7.05 14.44
C ILE A 145 -16.64 6.99 15.15
N GLY A 146 -17.35 8.11 15.16
CA GLY A 146 -18.70 8.21 15.70
C GLY A 146 -19.67 8.77 14.67
N GLY A 147 -20.95 8.81 15.02
CA GLY A 147 -21.99 9.40 14.18
C GLY A 147 -22.99 8.38 13.64
N HIS A 148 -23.77 8.80 12.64
CA HIS A 148 -24.93 8.05 12.16
C HIS A 148 -24.56 6.85 11.27
N SER A 149 -23.32 6.81 10.78
CA SER A 149 -22.78 5.74 9.93
C SER A 149 -22.36 4.48 10.73
N ILE A 150 -22.36 4.54 12.06
CA ILE A 150 -21.88 3.47 12.92
C ILE A 150 -22.93 2.38 13.08
N THR A 151 -22.55 1.13 12.81
CA THR A 151 -23.46 -0.02 12.95
C THR A 151 -23.84 -0.28 14.42
N LYS A 152 -24.88 -1.08 14.64
CA LYS A 152 -25.39 -1.37 15.99
C LYS A 152 -24.46 -2.29 16.80
N GLY A 153 -23.60 -3.06 16.13
CA GLY A 153 -22.75 -4.08 16.75
C GLY A 153 -22.73 -5.37 15.95
N TYR A 154 -22.14 -6.40 16.55
CA TYR A 154 -22.01 -7.73 15.95
C TYR A 154 -23.20 -8.62 16.32
N PHE A 155 -23.73 -9.33 15.33
CA PHE A 155 -24.84 -10.27 15.54
C PHE A 155 -24.45 -11.40 16.52
N ASN A 156 -25.26 -11.61 17.55
CA ASN A 156 -25.05 -12.60 18.61
C ASN A 156 -23.67 -12.53 19.31
N ASN A 157 -23.04 -11.36 19.35
CA ASN A 157 -21.77 -11.18 20.03
C ASN A 157 -21.70 -9.85 20.79
N GLU A 158 -22.43 -9.79 21.90
CA GLU A 158 -22.47 -8.61 22.77
C GLU A 158 -21.11 -8.32 23.41
N ALA A 159 -20.34 -9.36 23.77
CA ALA A 159 -19.01 -9.19 24.36
C ALA A 159 -18.07 -8.40 23.43
N LYS A 160 -17.93 -8.83 22.17
CA LYS A 160 -17.14 -8.08 21.18
C LYS A 160 -17.76 -6.73 20.84
N THR A 161 -19.08 -6.62 20.86
CA THR A 161 -19.76 -5.35 20.59
C THR A 161 -19.40 -4.32 21.66
N ASN A 162 -19.48 -4.68 22.93
CA ASN A 162 -19.19 -3.78 24.05
C ASN A 162 -17.69 -3.45 24.16
N GLU A 163 -16.81 -4.30 23.61
CA GLU A 163 -15.37 -4.05 23.56
C GLU A 163 -15.01 -2.85 22.66
N VAL A 164 -15.58 -2.81 21.44
CA VAL A 164 -15.20 -1.81 20.41
C VAL A 164 -16.24 -0.73 20.15
N TYR A 165 -17.49 -0.89 20.62
CA TYR A 165 -18.52 0.14 20.54
C TYR A 165 -18.76 0.76 21.91
N LYS A 166 -18.65 2.09 22.00
CA LYS A 166 -18.91 2.85 23.23
C LYS A 166 -19.85 4.01 22.95
N VAL A 167 -20.70 4.35 23.90
CA VAL A 167 -21.60 5.51 23.79
C VAL A 167 -21.10 6.57 24.76
N ASP A 168 -20.94 7.80 24.29
CA ASP A 168 -20.54 8.91 25.15
C ASP A 168 -21.75 9.52 25.89
N GLU A 169 -21.47 10.48 26.78
CA GLU A 169 -22.48 11.18 27.58
C GLU A 169 -23.50 11.96 26.72
N ARG A 170 -23.14 12.28 25.46
CA ARG A 170 -24.01 12.97 24.50
C ARG A 170 -24.86 11.98 23.68
N GLY A 171 -24.75 10.68 23.96
CA GLY A 171 -25.45 9.62 23.23
C GLY A 171 -24.84 9.28 21.88
N ILE A 172 -23.65 9.79 21.55
CA ILE A 172 -22.97 9.47 20.29
C ILE A 172 -22.31 8.11 20.44
N ARG A 173 -22.64 7.19 19.52
CA ARG A 173 -21.98 5.89 19.41
C ARG A 173 -20.66 6.04 18.68
N TRP A 174 -19.59 5.56 19.32
CA TRP A 174 -18.22 5.55 18.85
C TRP A 174 -17.76 4.12 18.61
N PHE A 175 -17.05 3.91 17.52
CA PHE A 175 -16.43 2.66 17.12
C PHE A 175 -14.90 2.81 17.15
N TYR A 176 -14.25 1.96 17.95
CA TYR A 176 -12.81 1.85 18.05
C TYR A 176 -12.31 0.95 16.92
N THR A 177 -11.69 1.57 15.91
CA THR A 177 -11.42 0.90 14.63
C THR A 177 -10.30 -0.13 14.69
N GLY A 178 -9.41 -0.01 15.69
CA GLY A 178 -8.13 -0.73 15.71
C GLY A 178 -7.16 -0.25 14.63
N ASP A 179 -7.40 0.89 13.99
CA ASP A 179 -6.52 1.52 13.01
C ASP A 179 -5.78 2.69 13.64
N ILE A 180 -4.49 2.82 13.34
CA ILE A 180 -3.68 3.97 13.73
C ILE A 180 -3.64 4.95 12.56
N GLY A 181 -3.88 6.22 12.85
CA GLY A 181 -3.87 7.30 11.88
C GLY A 181 -3.32 8.59 12.46
N GLN A 182 -3.28 9.61 11.62
CA GLN A 182 -2.83 10.95 11.96
C GLN A 182 -3.68 12.01 11.27
N PHE A 183 -3.77 13.19 11.89
CA PHE A 183 -4.41 14.34 11.27
C PHE A 183 -3.38 15.26 10.63
N HIS A 184 -3.64 15.62 9.38
CA HIS A 184 -2.95 16.70 8.70
C HIS A 184 -3.42 18.06 9.26
N PRO A 185 -2.62 19.13 9.12
CA PRO A 185 -2.99 20.47 9.59
C PRO A 185 -4.29 21.03 9.01
N ASP A 186 -4.71 20.53 7.84
CA ASP A 186 -5.95 20.91 7.16
C ASP A 186 -7.17 20.05 7.57
N GLY A 187 -7.01 19.14 8.54
CA GLY A 187 -8.06 18.25 9.03
C GLY A 187 -8.25 16.97 8.22
N CYS A 188 -7.44 16.73 7.18
CA CYS A 188 -7.45 15.46 6.46
C CYS A 188 -6.89 14.32 7.32
N VAL A 189 -7.50 13.15 7.22
CA VAL A 189 -7.04 11.94 7.90
C VAL A 189 -6.08 11.17 7.00
N GLU A 190 -4.97 10.71 7.58
CA GLU A 190 -4.09 9.70 7.01
C GLU A 190 -4.12 8.44 7.88
N ILE A 191 -4.19 7.28 7.25
CA ILE A 191 -4.17 5.98 7.93
C ILE A 191 -2.76 5.41 7.81
N ILE A 192 -2.13 5.14 8.96
CA ILE A 192 -0.77 4.58 9.03
C ILE A 192 -0.85 3.08 8.83
N ASP A 193 -1.54 2.36 9.72
CA ASP A 193 -1.73 0.90 9.62
C ASP A 193 -2.78 0.38 10.62
N ARG A 194 -3.08 -0.91 10.56
CA ARG A 194 -3.78 -1.63 11.64
C ARG A 194 -2.89 -1.70 12.87
N LYS A 195 -3.44 -1.45 14.06
CA LYS A 195 -2.73 -1.58 15.35
C LYS A 195 -2.01 -2.93 15.49
N LYS A 196 -2.65 -4.01 15.04
CA LYS A 196 -2.10 -5.38 15.04
C LYS A 196 -1.03 -5.67 13.99
N ASP A 197 -0.92 -4.84 12.96
CA ASP A 197 0.06 -4.97 11.88
C ASP A 197 1.27 -4.03 12.11
N ILE A 198 1.27 -3.26 13.20
CA ILE A 198 2.41 -2.47 13.66
C ILE A 198 3.22 -3.33 14.62
N VAL A 199 4.48 -3.57 14.28
CA VAL A 199 5.39 -4.40 15.08
C VAL A 199 6.53 -3.54 15.62
N LYS A 200 6.80 -3.65 16.92
CA LYS A 200 7.96 -3.05 17.56
C LYS A 200 9.15 -3.99 17.43
N LEU A 201 10.21 -3.53 16.78
CA LEU A 201 11.48 -4.24 16.67
C LEU A 201 12.28 -4.15 17.98
N GLN A 202 13.32 -4.96 18.10
CA GLN A 202 14.15 -5.06 19.31
C GLN A 202 14.72 -3.71 19.80
N HIS A 203 15.09 -2.81 18.89
CA HIS A 203 15.64 -1.48 19.23
C HIS A 203 14.56 -0.44 19.53
N GLY A 204 13.29 -0.84 19.53
CA GLY A 204 12.15 0.01 19.86
C GLY A 204 11.55 0.79 18.69
N GLU A 205 12.05 0.57 17.48
CA GLU A 205 11.49 1.12 16.24
C GLU A 205 10.17 0.40 15.89
N TYR A 206 9.19 1.14 15.37
CA TYR A 206 7.91 0.58 14.94
C TYR A 206 7.88 0.44 13.42
N VAL A 207 7.55 -0.76 12.94
CA VAL A 207 7.39 -1.06 11.51
C VAL A 207 5.91 -1.26 11.21
N SER A 208 5.40 -0.50 10.26
CA SER A 208 4.08 -0.69 9.67
C SER A 208 4.18 -1.66 8.50
N LEU A 209 3.74 -2.91 8.71
CA LEU A 209 3.89 -3.97 7.71
C LEU A 209 3.08 -3.67 6.43
N GLY A 210 1.87 -3.12 6.56
CA GLY A 210 1.01 -2.81 5.42
C GLY A 210 1.58 -1.70 4.54
N LYS A 211 2.18 -0.66 5.15
CA LYS A 211 2.88 0.42 4.42
C LYS A 211 4.05 -0.14 3.61
N VAL A 212 4.89 -0.96 4.24
CA VAL A 212 6.06 -1.57 3.57
C VAL A 212 5.61 -2.46 2.41
N GLU A 213 4.59 -3.31 2.62
CA GLU A 213 4.05 -4.17 1.56
C GLU A 213 3.51 -3.37 0.37
N SER A 214 2.72 -2.32 0.61
CA SER A 214 2.17 -1.46 -0.44
C SER A 214 3.27 -0.73 -1.23
N ALA A 215 4.35 -0.32 -0.56
CA ALA A 215 5.51 0.26 -1.22
C ALA A 215 6.29 -0.77 -2.06
N LEU A 216 6.54 -1.97 -1.52
CA LEU A 216 7.30 -3.03 -2.18
C LEU A 216 6.55 -3.68 -3.35
N GLN A 217 5.22 -3.69 -3.32
CA GLN A 217 4.37 -4.14 -4.43
C GLN A 217 4.60 -3.35 -5.72
N THR A 218 5.26 -2.20 -5.70
CA THR A 218 5.63 -1.45 -6.92
C THR A 218 6.74 -2.13 -7.74
N SER A 219 7.44 -3.11 -7.18
CA SER A 219 8.49 -3.87 -7.87
C SER A 219 7.90 -4.79 -8.93
N ASN A 220 8.54 -4.83 -10.11
CA ASN A 220 8.11 -5.71 -11.22
C ASN A 220 8.26 -7.21 -10.91
N TYR A 221 9.05 -7.56 -9.90
CA TYR A 221 9.26 -8.94 -9.45
C TYR A 221 8.36 -9.34 -8.28
N VAL A 222 7.33 -8.54 -7.97
CA VAL A 222 6.37 -8.84 -6.91
C VAL A 222 4.98 -8.98 -7.52
N ASP A 223 4.35 -10.13 -7.28
CA ASP A 223 2.93 -10.34 -7.51
C ASP A 223 2.17 -10.28 -6.19
N ASN A 224 2.63 -11.06 -5.20
CA ASN A 224 2.24 -10.92 -3.80
C ASN A 224 3.49 -10.84 -2.91
N ILE A 225 3.37 -10.15 -1.79
CA ILE A 225 4.41 -10.04 -0.77
C ILE A 225 3.76 -10.01 0.61
N MET A 226 4.35 -10.73 1.56
CA MET A 226 4.06 -10.57 2.99
C MET A 226 5.34 -10.21 3.70
N VAL A 227 5.35 -9.06 4.36
CA VAL A 227 6.43 -8.67 5.26
C VAL A 227 6.11 -9.20 6.65
N TYR A 228 7.12 -9.74 7.30
CA TYR A 228 7.05 -10.26 8.65
C TYR A 228 8.17 -9.65 9.49
N ALA A 229 7.82 -9.25 10.71
CA ALA A 229 8.77 -8.71 11.68
C ALA A 229 8.57 -9.48 12.99
N ASP A 230 9.68 -9.93 13.55
CA ASP A 230 9.72 -10.55 14.87
C ASP A 230 10.18 -9.49 15.90
N PRO A 231 9.45 -9.28 17.02
CA PRO A 231 9.84 -8.32 18.05
C PRO A 231 11.23 -8.56 18.67
N PHE A 232 11.73 -9.80 18.61
CA PHE A 232 13.05 -10.15 19.14
C PHE A 232 14.21 -9.84 18.19
N HIS A 233 13.91 -9.39 16.96
CA HIS A 233 14.90 -9.08 15.95
C HIS A 233 14.89 -7.60 15.57
N SER A 234 16.01 -7.14 15.01
CA SER A 234 16.23 -5.75 14.58
C SER A 234 15.86 -5.48 13.12
N TYR A 235 15.36 -6.49 12.40
CA TYR A 235 15.06 -6.40 10.98
C TYR A 235 13.79 -7.17 10.62
N CYS A 236 13.14 -6.74 9.55
CA CYS A 236 12.04 -7.46 8.94
C CYS A 236 12.53 -8.40 7.84
N VAL A 237 11.70 -9.40 7.54
CA VAL A 237 11.91 -10.40 6.48
C VAL A 237 10.67 -10.45 5.60
N ALA A 238 10.77 -11.01 4.39
CA ALA A 238 9.61 -11.08 3.50
C ALA A 238 9.47 -12.40 2.75
N LEU A 239 8.23 -12.84 2.60
CA LEU A 239 7.82 -13.88 1.67
C LEU A 239 7.34 -13.20 0.38
N VAL A 240 7.93 -13.57 -0.75
CA VAL A 240 7.67 -12.93 -2.04
C VAL A 240 7.21 -13.98 -3.04
N VAL A 241 6.08 -13.74 -3.66
CA VAL A 241 5.61 -14.49 -4.83
C VAL A 241 5.98 -13.68 -6.07
N PRO A 242 6.97 -14.10 -6.85
CA PRO A 242 7.33 -13.42 -8.08
C PRO A 242 6.37 -13.81 -9.22
N PRO A 243 6.06 -12.89 -10.14
CA PRO A 243 5.34 -13.24 -11.35
C PRO A 243 6.24 -14.10 -12.25
N HIS A 244 5.81 -15.33 -12.55
CA HIS A 244 6.61 -16.34 -13.26
C HIS A 244 7.25 -15.79 -14.53
N GLN A 245 6.47 -15.11 -15.37
CA GLN A 245 6.96 -14.52 -16.62
C GLN A 245 8.12 -13.54 -16.45
N ALA A 246 8.15 -12.77 -15.36
CA ALA A 246 9.23 -11.79 -15.15
C ALA A 246 10.51 -12.49 -14.69
N LEU A 247 10.38 -13.48 -13.83
CA LEU A 247 11.51 -14.24 -13.30
C LEU A 247 12.15 -15.12 -14.40
N GLU A 248 11.32 -15.79 -15.21
CA GLU A 248 11.78 -16.60 -16.34
C GLU A 248 12.51 -15.76 -17.40
N LYS A 249 11.98 -14.58 -17.75
CA LYS A 249 12.63 -13.64 -18.68
C LYS A 249 13.99 -13.19 -18.15
N TRP A 250 14.09 -12.92 -16.85
CA TRP A 250 15.37 -12.55 -16.23
C TRP A 250 16.36 -13.71 -16.26
N ALA A 251 15.92 -14.94 -15.98
CA ALA A 251 16.75 -16.13 -16.00
C ALA A 251 17.31 -16.42 -17.41
N GLN A 252 16.46 -16.30 -18.45
CA GLN A 252 16.88 -16.43 -19.85
C GLN A 252 17.93 -15.38 -20.24
N ASN A 253 17.71 -14.11 -19.87
CA ASN A 253 18.67 -13.03 -20.16
C ASN A 253 20.00 -13.17 -19.41
N SER A 254 19.96 -13.79 -18.23
CA SER A 254 21.13 -14.03 -17.38
C SER A 254 21.85 -15.34 -17.72
N GLY A 255 21.32 -16.13 -18.65
CA GLY A 255 21.89 -17.43 -19.03
C GLY A 255 21.77 -18.52 -17.95
N ILE A 256 20.80 -18.41 -17.05
CA ILE A 256 20.58 -19.37 -15.96
C ILE A 256 19.69 -20.50 -16.47
N SER A 257 20.20 -21.73 -16.39
CA SER A 257 19.41 -22.94 -16.65
C SER A 257 18.59 -23.31 -15.42
N TYR A 258 17.31 -23.65 -15.61
CA TYR A 258 16.40 -24.11 -14.57
C TYR A 258 15.45 -25.16 -15.17
N LYS A 259 14.99 -26.11 -14.36
CA LYS A 259 14.02 -27.13 -14.76
C LYS A 259 12.58 -26.69 -14.56
N ASP A 260 12.32 -26.04 -13.43
CA ASP A 260 11.02 -25.52 -13.03
C ASP A 260 11.16 -24.20 -12.27
N ILE A 261 10.02 -23.56 -12.00
CA ILE A 261 9.97 -22.29 -11.30
C ILE A 261 10.41 -22.43 -9.83
N GLU A 262 10.27 -23.61 -9.25
CA GLU A 262 10.65 -23.89 -7.87
C GLU A 262 12.17 -23.85 -7.71
N GLU A 263 12.92 -24.48 -8.61
CA GLU A 263 14.38 -24.40 -8.67
C GLU A 263 14.84 -22.94 -8.85
N LEU A 264 14.12 -22.17 -9.67
CA LEU A 264 14.43 -20.76 -9.89
C LEU A 264 14.17 -19.90 -8.64
N CYS A 265 13.12 -20.18 -7.87
CA CYS A 265 12.83 -19.51 -6.60
C CYS A 265 13.89 -19.80 -5.52
N HIS A 266 14.50 -20.99 -5.52
CA HIS A 266 15.56 -21.36 -4.58
C HIS A 266 16.96 -20.90 -5.02
N ASN A 267 17.11 -20.32 -6.22
CA ASN A 267 18.40 -19.88 -6.72
C ASN A 267 18.87 -18.57 -6.05
N ASP A 268 20.06 -18.58 -5.46
CA ASP A 268 20.67 -17.41 -4.80
C ASP A 268 20.79 -16.17 -5.70
N GLN A 269 21.02 -16.36 -7.00
CA GLN A 269 21.10 -15.24 -7.95
C GLN A 269 19.74 -14.61 -8.17
N ALA A 270 18.67 -15.41 -8.24
CA ALA A 270 17.31 -14.93 -8.37
C ALA A 270 16.87 -14.17 -7.11
N ILE A 271 17.14 -14.73 -5.93
CA ILE A 271 16.88 -14.09 -4.63
C ILE A 271 17.58 -12.73 -4.57
N LYS A 272 18.86 -12.65 -4.96
CA LYS A 272 19.63 -11.38 -4.98
C LYS A 272 19.04 -10.35 -5.94
N GLU A 273 18.64 -10.74 -7.15
CA GLU A 273 18.00 -9.82 -8.11
C GLU A 273 16.70 -9.23 -7.55
N VAL A 274 15.82 -10.10 -7.03
CA VAL A 274 14.54 -9.68 -6.45
C VAL A 274 14.79 -8.77 -5.25
N GLN A 275 15.72 -9.12 -4.36
CA GLN A 275 16.07 -8.31 -3.19
C GLN A 275 16.63 -6.93 -3.58
N GLN A 276 17.45 -6.84 -4.63
CA GLN A 276 17.92 -5.56 -5.15
C GLN A 276 16.78 -4.71 -5.71
N SER A 277 15.82 -5.32 -6.41
CA SER A 277 14.63 -4.63 -6.91
C SER A 277 13.75 -4.10 -5.77
N LEU A 278 13.53 -4.91 -4.73
CA LEU A 278 12.81 -4.50 -3.53
C LEU A 278 13.50 -3.34 -2.81
N SER A 279 14.83 -3.40 -2.68
CA SER A 279 15.62 -2.31 -2.08
C SER A 279 15.51 -1.01 -2.87
N LYS A 280 15.43 -1.08 -4.21
CA LYS A 280 15.20 0.10 -5.06
C LYS A 280 13.79 0.67 -4.86
N ALA A 281 12.78 -0.19 -4.79
CA ALA A 281 11.39 0.21 -4.53
C ALA A 281 11.24 0.86 -3.14
N ALA A 282 11.83 0.27 -2.11
CA ALA A 282 11.82 0.81 -0.75
C ALA A 282 12.47 2.19 -0.66
N LYS A 283 13.64 2.38 -1.29
CA LYS A 283 14.31 3.69 -1.34
C LYS A 283 13.49 4.73 -2.08
N ALA A 284 12.82 4.35 -3.17
CA ALA A 284 11.95 5.24 -3.92
C ALA A 284 10.75 5.71 -3.08
N ALA A 285 10.21 4.82 -2.24
CA ALA A 285 9.14 5.10 -1.28
C ALA A 285 9.64 5.74 0.04
N ARG A 286 10.93 6.09 0.15
CA ARG A 286 11.56 6.70 1.33
C ARG A 286 11.33 5.89 2.62
N LEU A 287 11.36 4.56 2.52
CA LEU A 287 11.34 3.69 3.68
C LEU A 287 12.68 3.75 4.43
N GLU A 288 12.60 3.66 5.75
CA GLU A 288 13.77 3.59 6.63
C GLU A 288 14.48 2.24 6.52
N LYS A 289 15.77 2.19 6.86
CA LYS A 289 16.59 0.97 6.70
C LYS A 289 15.99 -0.25 7.41
N PHE A 290 15.42 -0.07 8.59
CA PHE A 290 14.80 -1.14 9.39
C PHE A 290 13.45 -1.60 8.83
N GLU A 291 12.79 -0.78 8.00
CA GLU A 291 11.54 -1.13 7.28
C GLU A 291 11.83 -1.98 6.03
N ILE A 292 13.08 -2.04 5.54
CA ILE A 292 13.44 -2.81 4.34
C ILE A 292 13.73 -4.27 4.72
N PRO A 293 13.06 -5.26 4.08
CA PRO A 293 13.33 -6.67 4.36
C PRO A 293 14.81 -7.04 4.13
N ALA A 294 15.47 -7.48 5.20
CA ALA A 294 16.89 -7.82 5.16
C ALA A 294 17.17 -9.17 4.48
N LYS A 295 16.22 -10.10 4.55
CA LYS A 295 16.23 -11.38 3.87
C LYS A 295 14.85 -11.68 3.29
N ILE A 296 14.81 -12.40 2.19
CA ILE A 296 13.58 -12.78 1.50
C ILE A 296 13.59 -14.26 1.13
N ILE A 297 12.40 -14.85 1.02
CA ILE A 297 12.17 -16.16 0.40
C ILE A 297 11.25 -15.96 -0.80
N LEU A 298 11.62 -16.57 -1.93
CA LEU A 298 10.76 -16.62 -3.10
C LEU A 298 9.88 -17.87 -3.03
N LEU A 299 8.59 -17.70 -3.25
CA LEU A 299 7.60 -18.78 -3.24
C LEU A 299 7.05 -18.99 -4.65
N PRO A 300 7.09 -20.22 -5.19
CA PRO A 300 6.64 -20.50 -6.55
C PRO A 300 5.11 -20.46 -6.68
N GLU A 301 4.38 -20.79 -5.61
CA GLU A 301 2.92 -20.87 -5.62
C GLU A 301 2.26 -19.48 -5.51
N PRO A 302 1.42 -19.07 -6.49
CA PRO A 302 0.65 -17.84 -6.38
C PRO A 302 -0.39 -17.91 -5.26
N TRP A 303 -0.61 -16.79 -4.56
CA TRP A 303 -1.60 -16.71 -3.51
C TRP A 303 -2.96 -16.34 -4.08
N THR A 304 -3.90 -17.28 -4.08
CA THR A 304 -5.25 -17.08 -4.61
C THR A 304 -6.31 -17.19 -3.52
N PRO A 305 -7.54 -16.68 -3.73
CA PRO A 305 -8.62 -16.85 -2.77
C PRO A 305 -8.94 -18.34 -2.50
N GLU A 306 -8.77 -19.21 -3.50
CA GLU A 306 -9.00 -20.65 -3.42
C GLU A 306 -7.95 -21.36 -2.54
N SER A 307 -6.70 -20.88 -2.53
CA SER A 307 -5.68 -21.41 -1.62
C SER A 307 -5.90 -20.97 -0.17
N GLY A 308 -6.86 -20.08 0.08
CA GLY A 308 -7.22 -19.56 1.39
C GLY A 308 -6.28 -18.48 1.91
N LEU A 309 -5.10 -18.28 1.30
CA LEU A 309 -4.04 -17.39 1.78
C LEU A 309 -4.36 -15.88 1.62
N VAL A 310 -5.27 -15.56 0.70
CA VAL A 310 -5.82 -14.22 0.52
C VAL A 310 -7.35 -14.24 0.62
N THR A 311 -7.93 -13.08 0.90
CA THR A 311 -9.38 -12.87 0.85
C THR A 311 -9.87 -12.78 -0.60
N ALA A 312 -11.18 -12.82 -0.83
CA ALA A 312 -11.76 -12.58 -2.15
C ALA A 312 -11.39 -11.20 -2.74
N ALA A 313 -11.08 -10.23 -1.87
CA ALA A 313 -10.56 -8.91 -2.24
C ALA A 313 -9.02 -8.87 -2.32
N LEU A 314 -8.36 -10.02 -2.42
CA LEU A 314 -6.90 -10.20 -2.50
C LEU A 314 -6.09 -9.65 -1.31
N LYS A 315 -6.75 -9.33 -0.18
CA LYS A 315 -6.06 -8.95 1.06
C LYS A 315 -5.41 -10.16 1.71
N LEU A 316 -4.20 -10.00 2.25
CA LEU A 316 -3.44 -11.04 2.92
C LEU A 316 -4.14 -11.55 4.19
N LYS A 317 -4.23 -12.87 4.36
CA LYS A 317 -4.59 -13.48 5.64
C LYS A 317 -3.32 -13.84 6.42
N ARG A 318 -2.70 -12.83 7.04
CA ARG A 318 -1.41 -12.93 7.74
C ARG A 318 -1.30 -14.15 8.66
N GLU A 319 -2.31 -14.41 9.50
CA GLU A 319 -2.27 -15.54 10.44
C GLU A 319 -2.20 -16.91 9.75
N GLN A 320 -2.87 -17.07 8.60
CA GLN A 320 -2.81 -18.30 7.82
C GLN A 320 -1.48 -18.45 7.09
N LEU A 321 -0.94 -17.35 6.56
CA LEU A 321 0.38 -17.32 5.94
C LEU A 321 1.50 -17.61 6.95
N LYS A 322 1.46 -17.00 8.14
CA LYS A 322 2.38 -17.29 9.24
C LYS A 322 2.32 -18.75 9.66
N ALA A 323 1.12 -19.35 9.70
CA ALA A 323 0.96 -20.76 10.04
C ALA A 323 1.50 -21.69 8.95
N LYS A 324 1.23 -21.41 7.66
CA LYS A 324 1.70 -22.23 6.53
C LYS A 324 3.22 -22.17 6.37
N PHE A 325 3.82 -20.98 6.51
CA PHE A 325 5.25 -20.74 6.22
C PHE A 325 6.10 -20.52 7.49
N LYS A 326 5.66 -21.07 8.63
CA LYS A 326 6.33 -20.87 9.92
C LYS A 326 7.81 -21.27 9.89
N ASP A 327 8.12 -22.42 9.30
CA ASP A 327 9.49 -22.93 9.26
C ASP A 327 10.38 -22.09 8.36
N ASP A 328 9.84 -21.59 7.26
CA ASP A 328 10.57 -20.71 6.33
C ASP A 328 10.84 -19.34 6.95
N LEU A 329 9.87 -18.78 7.68
CA LEU A 329 10.07 -17.55 8.45
C LEU A 329 11.14 -17.73 9.54
N ASN A 330 11.16 -18.88 10.22
CA ASN A 330 12.18 -19.17 11.23
C ASN A 330 13.58 -19.28 10.61
N LYS A 331 13.72 -19.92 9.44
CA LYS A 331 15.00 -20.00 8.71
C LYS A 331 15.54 -18.62 8.33
N LEU A 332 14.67 -17.64 8.07
CA LEU A 332 15.11 -16.28 7.76
C LEU A 332 15.75 -15.58 8.97
N TYR A 333 15.34 -15.93 10.19
CA TYR A 333 15.88 -15.33 11.41
C TYR A 333 17.09 -16.05 12.02
N GLN A 334 17.39 -17.25 11.53
CA GLN A 334 18.65 -17.96 11.81
C GLN A 334 19.82 -17.37 11.01
#